data_AF-A0A1M7V0X5-F1
#
_entry.id   AF-A0A1M7V0X5-F1
#
_cell.length_a   1.000
_cell.length_b   1.000
_cell.length_c   1.000
_cell.angle_alpha   90.00
_cell.angle_beta   90.00
_cell.angle_gamma   90.00
#
_symmetry.space_group_name_H-M   'P 1'
#
loop_
_entity.id
_entity.type
_entity.pdbx_description
1 polymer ?
#
loop_
_entity_poly.entity_id
_entity_poly.type
_entity_poly.pdbx_seq_one_letter_code
_entity_poly.pdbx_strand_id
1 'polypeptide(L)'
;VGLLTLSPAEVALTLAGADTGLRAHPDDAVALALAATRAFLAERTAQGGTAWRLAELDDGAIRVGARLGGRRGGAVDVPPAPTPGPVGAAPQSDGRVALVAAVPLGRLDAAQAELLARLADEVQLTPWRSVVVPDLAEDAVDDAAVALHRTGMVFDAESPWTRVTACAGQPGCAKSLADVRADAAAAVATGTLPVDGARQHWAGCERRCGRPQGEVVDVVATGTGYRVGKS
;
A
#
# COMPACT_ATOMS: atom_id res chain seq x y z
N VAL A 1 -7.17 -11.11 -4.83
CA VAL A 1 -7.86 -11.02 -6.15
C VAL A 1 -7.52 -9.66 -6.69
N GLY A 2 -6.94 -9.58 -7.88
CA GLY A 2 -6.62 -8.34 -8.56
C GLY A 2 -6.94 -8.45 -10.04
N LEU A 3 -6.97 -7.31 -10.72
CA LEU A 3 -7.17 -7.21 -12.16
C LEU A 3 -6.00 -6.39 -12.71
N LEU A 4 -5.33 -6.94 -13.71
CA LEU A 4 -4.24 -6.27 -14.42
C LEU A 4 -4.73 -5.90 -15.82
N THR A 5 -4.78 -4.61 -16.13
CA THR A 5 -5.10 -4.14 -17.48
C THR A 5 -3.96 -4.50 -18.42
N LEU A 6 -4.24 -5.26 -19.48
CA LEU A 6 -3.26 -5.61 -20.52
C LEU A 6 -3.39 -4.69 -21.74
N SER A 7 -4.62 -4.30 -22.05
CA SER A 7 -4.97 -3.38 -23.14
C SER A 7 -6.34 -2.74 -22.87
N PRO A 8 -6.79 -1.78 -23.69
CA PRO A 8 -8.14 -1.22 -23.58
C PRO A 8 -9.29 -2.22 -23.71
N ALA A 9 -9.04 -3.42 -24.24
CA ALA A 9 -10.05 -4.46 -24.45
C ALA A 9 -9.81 -5.73 -23.64
N GLU A 10 -8.76 -5.77 -22.79
CA GLU A 10 -8.39 -6.98 -22.08
C GLU A 10 -7.81 -6.72 -20.69
N VAL A 11 -8.34 -7.45 -19.71
CA VAL A 11 -7.81 -7.54 -18.34
C VAL A 11 -7.45 -8.99 -18.00
N ALA A 12 -6.40 -9.17 -17.20
CA ALA A 12 -6.00 -10.43 -16.60
C ALA A 12 -6.44 -10.50 -15.14
N LEU A 13 -6.96 -11.65 -14.71
CA LEU A 13 -7.21 -11.91 -13.29
C LEU A 13 -5.91 -12.33 -12.61
N THR A 14 -5.57 -11.67 -11.51
CA THR A 14 -4.47 -12.05 -10.64
C THR A 14 -4.98 -12.62 -9.31
N LEU A 15 -4.36 -13.71 -8.85
CA LEU A 15 -4.62 -14.33 -7.55
C LEU A 15 -3.29 -14.45 -6.80
N ALA A 16 -3.29 -13.98 -5.55
CA ALA A 16 -2.08 -13.91 -4.72
C ALA A 16 -0.87 -13.23 -5.41
N GLY A 17 -1.13 -12.24 -6.28
CA GLY A 17 -0.10 -11.49 -7.00
C GLY A 17 0.39 -12.13 -8.30
N ALA A 18 -0.09 -13.32 -8.66
CA ALA A 18 0.27 -14.01 -9.90
C ALA A 18 -0.90 -13.99 -10.91
N ASP A 19 -0.58 -13.92 -12.20
CA ASP A 19 -1.56 -14.09 -13.28
C ASP A 19 -2.11 -15.53 -13.28
N THR A 20 -3.43 -15.64 -13.42
CA THR A 20 -4.15 -16.93 -13.49
C THR A 20 -4.27 -17.49 -14.91
N GLY A 21 -3.92 -16.68 -15.92
CA GLY A 21 -4.18 -16.94 -17.33
C GLY A 21 -5.63 -16.67 -17.75
N LEU A 22 -6.53 -16.33 -16.83
CA LEU A 22 -7.91 -15.94 -17.16
C LEU A 22 -7.95 -14.51 -17.69
N ARG A 23 -8.78 -14.29 -18.71
CA ARG A 23 -8.94 -13.02 -19.42
C ARG A 23 -10.40 -12.63 -19.51
N ALA A 24 -10.65 -11.33 -19.46
CA ALA A 24 -11.97 -10.75 -19.63
C ALA A 24 -11.88 -9.41 -20.37
N HIS A 25 -13.01 -8.98 -20.97
CA HIS A 25 -13.18 -7.60 -21.38
C HIS A 25 -13.28 -6.71 -20.12
N PRO A 26 -12.85 -5.43 -20.14
CA PRO A 26 -13.01 -4.52 -19.00
C PRO A 26 -14.44 -4.45 -18.44
N ASP A 27 -15.45 -4.53 -19.31
CA ASP A 27 -16.86 -4.53 -18.89
C ASP A 27 -17.23 -5.74 -18.02
N ASP A 28 -16.52 -6.87 -18.17
CA ASP A 28 -16.71 -8.10 -17.40
C ASP A 28 -15.77 -8.20 -16.19
N ALA A 29 -14.86 -7.24 -16.01
CA ALA A 29 -13.78 -7.31 -15.03
C ALA A 29 -14.31 -7.42 -13.59
N VAL A 30 -15.33 -6.63 -13.25
CA VAL A 30 -15.98 -6.67 -11.94
C VAL A 30 -16.65 -8.02 -11.70
N ALA A 31 -17.36 -8.55 -12.70
CA ALA A 31 -18.01 -9.85 -12.61
C ALA A 31 -16.98 -10.98 -12.38
N LEU A 32 -15.85 -10.94 -13.09
CA LEU A 32 -14.74 -11.88 -12.91
C LEU A 32 -14.13 -11.79 -11.50
N ALA A 33 -13.88 -10.59 -10.98
CA ALA A 33 -13.37 -10.40 -9.63
C ALA A 33 -14.33 -10.93 -8.57
N LEU A 34 -15.64 -10.70 -8.71
CA LEU A 34 -16.67 -11.23 -7.82
C LEU A 34 -16.79 -12.76 -7.91
N ALA A 35 -16.64 -13.33 -9.11
CA ALA A 35 -16.61 -14.78 -9.27
C ALA A 35 -15.40 -15.38 -8.53
N ALA A 36 -14.21 -14.77 -8.66
CA ALA A 36 -13.01 -15.20 -7.97
C ALA A 36 -13.12 -15.12 -6.45
N THR A 37 -13.72 -14.06 -5.89
CA THR A 37 -13.92 -13.95 -4.43
C THR A 37 -14.92 -14.99 -3.92
N ARG A 38 -16.00 -15.28 -4.66
CA ARG A 38 -16.94 -16.36 -4.31
C ARG A 38 -16.28 -17.74 -4.40
N ALA A 39 -15.44 -17.96 -5.41
CA ALA A 39 -14.66 -19.19 -5.54
C ALA A 39 -13.68 -19.39 -4.37
N PHE A 40 -13.04 -18.32 -3.88
CA PHE A 40 -12.26 -18.35 -2.63
C PHE A 40 -13.09 -18.79 -1.44
N LEU A 41 -14.30 -18.25 -1.26
CA LEU A 41 -15.18 -18.65 -0.16
C LEU A 41 -15.59 -20.12 -0.26
N ALA A 42 -15.87 -20.61 -1.47
CA ALA A 42 -16.20 -22.01 -1.71
C ALA A 42 -15.03 -22.96 -1.40
N GLU A 43 -13.81 -22.61 -1.83
CA GLU A 43 -12.60 -23.36 -1.46
C GLU A 43 -12.35 -23.34 0.04
N ARG A 44 -12.46 -22.17 0.67
CA ARG A 44 -12.34 -22.05 2.14
C ARG A 44 -13.31 -22.97 2.86
N THR A 45 -14.58 -22.99 2.47
CA THR A 45 -15.57 -23.90 3.07
C THR A 45 -15.22 -25.36 2.82
N ALA A 46 -14.80 -25.73 1.60
CA ALA A 46 -14.42 -27.10 1.26
C ALA A 46 -13.20 -27.59 2.06
N GLN A 47 -12.31 -26.70 2.45
CA GLN A 47 -11.13 -26.99 3.28
C GLN A 47 -11.41 -26.83 4.80
N GLY A 48 -12.67 -26.75 5.21
CA GLY A 48 -13.07 -26.64 6.62
C GLY A 48 -12.72 -25.30 7.28
N GLY A 49 -12.55 -24.25 6.46
CA GLY A 49 -11.59 -23.19 6.75
C GLY A 49 -12.07 -21.99 7.55
N THR A 50 -11.10 -21.42 8.27
CA THR A 50 -11.06 -20.09 8.89
C THR A 50 -10.13 -19.13 8.13
N ALA A 51 -9.65 -19.54 6.94
CA ALA A 51 -8.68 -18.79 6.15
C ALA A 51 -9.18 -17.39 5.78
N TRP A 52 -8.28 -16.42 5.87
CA TRP A 52 -8.48 -15.02 5.54
C TRP A 52 -7.81 -14.64 4.22
N ARG A 53 -6.80 -15.41 3.79
CA ARG A 53 -6.01 -15.15 2.57
C ARG A 53 -5.95 -16.37 1.67
N LEU A 54 -5.73 -16.13 0.37
CA LEU A 54 -5.51 -17.20 -0.62
C LEU A 54 -4.31 -18.08 -0.27
N ALA A 55 -3.25 -17.50 0.29
CA ALA A 55 -2.04 -18.23 0.69
C ALA A 55 -2.24 -19.14 1.92
N GLU A 56 -3.36 -18.99 2.65
CA GLU A 56 -3.70 -19.82 3.80
C GLU A 56 -4.55 -21.04 3.40
N LEU A 57 -4.92 -21.15 2.12
CA LEU A 57 -5.58 -22.33 1.56
C LEU A 57 -4.55 -23.23 0.87
N ASP A 58 -4.76 -24.55 0.96
CA ASP A 58 -3.97 -25.52 0.22
C ASP A 58 -4.15 -25.28 -1.29
N ASP A 59 -3.06 -24.98 -2.00
CA ASP A 59 -3.03 -24.61 -3.42
C ASP A 59 -4.05 -23.50 -3.79
N GLY A 60 -4.29 -22.55 -2.87
CA GLY A 60 -5.45 -21.66 -2.92
C GLY A 60 -5.64 -20.92 -4.25
N ALA A 61 -4.59 -20.29 -4.79
CA ALA A 61 -4.68 -19.56 -6.06
C ALA A 61 -5.04 -20.50 -7.23
N ILE A 62 -4.46 -21.70 -7.27
CA ILE A 62 -4.70 -22.69 -8.33
C ILE A 62 -6.13 -23.22 -8.24
N ARG A 63 -6.56 -23.66 -7.05
CA ARG A 63 -7.91 -24.23 -6.85
C ARG A 63 -9.01 -23.21 -7.08
N VAL A 64 -8.83 -21.97 -6.60
CA VAL A 64 -9.76 -20.87 -6.87
C VAL A 64 -9.82 -20.58 -8.37
N GLY A 65 -8.68 -20.51 -9.05
CA GLY A 65 -8.63 -20.33 -10.51
C GLY A 65 -9.31 -21.46 -11.27
N ALA A 66 -9.19 -22.72 -10.80
CA ALA A 66 -9.82 -23.88 -11.42
C ALA A 66 -11.36 -23.90 -11.30
N ARG A 67 -11.93 -23.22 -10.30
CA ARG A 67 -13.38 -23.04 -10.19
C ARG A 67 -13.95 -22.04 -11.19
N LEU A 68 -13.10 -21.24 -11.82
CA LEU A 68 -13.51 -20.20 -12.74
C LEU A 68 -13.45 -20.74 -14.17
N GLY A 69 -14.56 -20.60 -14.89
CA GLY A 69 -14.57 -20.70 -16.34
C GLY A 69 -14.12 -19.38 -16.99
N GLY A 70 -14.01 -19.38 -18.31
CA GLY A 70 -13.75 -18.16 -19.09
C GLY A 70 -12.63 -18.32 -20.11
N ARG A 71 -12.41 -17.26 -20.87
CA ARG A 71 -11.35 -17.20 -21.87
C ARG A 71 -9.99 -17.22 -21.17
N ARG A 72 -9.06 -17.97 -21.75
CA ARG A 72 -7.66 -18.03 -21.31
C ARG A 72 -6.74 -17.30 -22.29
N GLY A 73 -5.65 -16.76 -21.79
CA GLY A 73 -4.58 -16.15 -22.58
C GLY A 73 -3.20 -16.61 -22.09
N GLY A 74 -2.15 -16.27 -22.83
CA GLY A 74 -0.78 -16.52 -22.40
C GLY A 74 -0.47 -15.75 -21.12
N ALA A 75 0.20 -16.40 -20.17
CA ALA A 75 0.57 -15.80 -18.89
C ALA A 75 1.45 -14.57 -19.11
N VAL A 76 1.22 -13.53 -18.32
CA VAL A 76 2.06 -12.33 -18.29
C VAL A 76 2.69 -12.16 -16.92
N ASP A 77 3.89 -11.58 -16.90
CA ASP A 77 4.52 -11.19 -15.66
C ASP A 77 3.75 -10.03 -15.04
N VAL A 78 3.38 -10.19 -13.77
CA VAL A 78 2.75 -9.12 -12.98
C VAL A 78 3.87 -8.25 -12.42
N PRO A 79 3.93 -6.95 -12.78
CA PRO A 79 4.99 -6.08 -12.29
C PRO A 79 4.92 -5.95 -10.76
N PRO A 80 6.06 -6.03 -10.05
CA PRO A 80 6.06 -5.75 -8.62
C PRO A 80 5.73 -4.28 -8.37
N ALA A 81 5.05 -4.01 -7.26
CA ALA A 81 4.86 -2.64 -6.80
C ALA A 81 6.23 -1.99 -6.47
N PRO A 82 6.49 -0.72 -6.88
CA PRO A 82 7.71 -0.02 -6.51
C PRO A 82 7.87 -0.01 -4.98
N THR A 83 9.09 -0.24 -4.49
CA THR A 83 9.36 -0.15 -3.06
C THR A 83 10.74 0.46 -2.79
N PRO A 84 10.83 1.65 -2.15
CA PRO A 84 9.72 2.46 -1.66
C PRO A 84 8.85 3.04 -2.80
N GLY A 85 7.68 3.56 -2.43
CA GLY A 85 6.82 4.26 -3.39
C GLY A 85 7.45 5.57 -3.89
N PRO A 86 6.94 6.13 -5.00
CA PRO A 86 7.44 7.38 -5.55
C PRO A 86 7.18 8.56 -4.60
N VAL A 87 8.09 9.54 -4.67
CA VAL A 87 7.98 10.87 -4.07
C VAL A 87 8.58 11.90 -5.02
N GLY A 88 8.17 13.16 -4.89
CA GLY A 88 8.65 14.27 -5.73
C GLY A 88 7.73 14.60 -6.89
N ALA A 89 8.26 15.35 -7.85
CA ALA A 89 7.53 15.78 -9.05
C ALA A 89 7.50 14.67 -10.12
N ALA A 90 6.35 14.49 -10.75
CA ALA A 90 6.14 13.56 -11.85
C ALA A 90 5.46 14.28 -13.04
N PRO A 91 6.05 14.27 -14.25
CA PRO A 91 5.45 14.90 -15.40
C PRO A 91 4.20 14.14 -15.86
N GLN A 92 3.18 14.87 -16.30
CA GLN A 92 1.96 14.35 -16.92
C GLN A 92 1.99 14.49 -18.44
N SER A 93 1.17 13.71 -19.13
CA SER A 93 1.18 13.63 -20.60
C SER A 93 0.73 14.91 -21.32
N ASP A 94 0.13 15.87 -20.60
CA ASP A 94 -0.33 17.16 -21.11
C ASP A 94 0.57 18.33 -20.71
N GLY A 95 1.76 18.05 -20.17
CA GLY A 95 2.73 19.05 -19.76
C GLY A 95 2.52 19.62 -18.35
N ARG A 96 1.48 19.17 -17.62
CA ARG A 96 1.34 19.47 -16.18
C ARG A 96 2.23 18.58 -15.34
N VAL A 97 2.29 18.87 -14.04
CA VAL A 97 3.10 18.14 -13.07
C VAL A 97 2.22 17.65 -11.92
N ALA A 98 2.41 16.39 -11.54
CA ALA A 98 1.87 15.84 -10.31
C ALA A 98 2.94 15.87 -9.20
N LEU A 99 2.59 16.36 -8.01
CA LEU A 99 3.45 16.27 -6.83
C LEU A 99 3.06 15.06 -5.99
N VAL A 100 4.01 14.19 -5.70
CA VAL A 100 3.83 13.02 -4.84
C VAL A 100 4.52 13.27 -3.51
N ALA A 101 3.71 13.51 -2.46
CA ALA A 101 4.20 13.84 -1.13
C ALA A 101 4.00 12.65 -0.18
N ALA A 102 5.10 12.10 0.37
CA ALA A 102 5.00 11.10 1.44
C ALA A 102 4.45 11.75 2.71
N VAL A 103 3.47 11.09 3.31
CA VAL A 103 2.84 11.50 4.56
C VAL A 103 3.42 10.60 5.66
N PRO A 104 4.18 11.15 6.63
CA PRO A 104 4.70 10.39 7.75
C PRO A 104 3.62 9.48 8.38
N LEU A 105 3.89 8.17 8.39
CA LEU A 105 2.99 7.12 8.91
C LEU A 105 1.59 7.09 8.27
N GLY A 106 1.37 7.78 7.15
CA GLY A 106 0.10 7.84 6.43
C GLY A 106 -1.01 8.54 7.21
N ARG A 107 -0.67 9.52 8.07
CA ARG A 107 -1.64 10.27 8.85
C ARG A 107 -1.65 11.75 8.46
N LEU A 108 -2.72 12.15 7.79
CA LEU A 108 -3.00 13.56 7.53
C LEU A 108 -3.63 14.21 8.77
N ASP A 109 -3.20 15.43 9.10
CA ASP A 109 -3.93 16.31 10.01
C ASP A 109 -4.89 17.24 9.25
N ALA A 110 -5.67 18.02 10.00
CA ALA A 110 -6.66 18.92 9.42
C ALA A 110 -6.02 20.03 8.56
N ALA A 111 -4.89 20.59 8.99
CA ALA A 111 -4.22 21.67 8.27
C ALA A 111 -3.64 21.17 6.93
N GLN A 112 -3.10 19.94 6.93
CA GLN A 112 -2.65 19.24 5.73
C GLN A 112 -3.82 18.98 4.78
N ALA A 113 -4.96 18.50 5.28
CA ALA A 113 -6.15 18.24 4.46
C ALA A 113 -6.71 19.53 3.84
N GLU A 114 -6.79 20.62 4.62
CA GLU A 114 -7.22 21.94 4.13
C GLU A 114 -6.25 22.50 3.08
N LEU A 115 -4.95 22.30 3.25
CA LEU A 115 -3.95 22.71 2.26
C LEU A 115 -4.12 21.93 0.96
N LEU A 116 -4.27 20.60 1.02
CA LEU A 116 -4.50 19.77 -0.15
C LEU A 116 -5.75 20.21 -0.91
N ALA A 117 -6.86 20.50 -0.21
CA ALA A 117 -8.10 20.97 -0.81
C ALA A 117 -8.00 22.37 -1.45
N ARG A 118 -6.97 23.16 -1.12
CA ARG A 118 -6.69 24.44 -1.81
C ARG A 118 -5.81 24.26 -3.04
N LEU A 119 -5.05 23.17 -3.11
CA LEU A 119 -4.09 22.92 -4.19
C LEU A 119 -4.72 22.16 -5.37
N ALA A 120 -5.71 21.30 -5.11
CA ALA A 120 -6.41 20.54 -6.15
C ALA A 120 -7.85 20.19 -5.74
N ASP A 121 -8.73 20.07 -6.73
CA ASP A 121 -10.12 19.60 -6.53
C ASP A 121 -10.18 18.13 -6.09
N GLU A 122 -9.22 17.32 -6.56
CA GLU A 122 -9.07 15.91 -6.19
C GLU A 122 -7.60 15.58 -5.95
N VAL A 123 -7.34 14.74 -4.95
CA VAL A 123 -6.02 14.19 -4.67
C VAL A 123 -6.08 12.67 -4.64
N GLN A 124 -5.00 12.00 -5.03
CA GLN A 124 -4.94 10.53 -5.00
C GLN A 124 -4.16 10.05 -3.79
N LEU A 125 -4.78 9.21 -2.96
CA LEU A 125 -4.07 8.52 -1.89
C LEU A 125 -3.41 7.25 -2.42
N THR A 126 -2.16 7.02 -2.07
CA THR A 126 -1.40 5.88 -2.57
C THR A 126 -1.24 4.77 -1.53
N PRO A 127 -1.02 3.52 -1.95
CA PRO A 127 -0.67 2.42 -1.04
C PRO A 127 0.67 2.61 -0.29
N TRP A 128 1.49 3.60 -0.66
CA TRP A 128 2.79 3.89 -0.05
C TRP A 128 2.73 4.96 1.03
N ARG A 129 1.53 5.36 1.47
CA ARG A 129 1.31 6.46 2.43
C ARG A 129 1.74 7.82 1.85
N SER A 130 1.57 8.01 0.55
CA SER A 130 1.72 9.32 -0.08
C SER A 130 0.39 9.84 -0.59
N VAL A 131 0.34 11.15 -0.82
CA VAL A 131 -0.73 11.84 -1.52
C VAL A 131 -0.17 12.40 -2.83
N VAL A 132 -0.93 12.27 -3.91
CA VAL A 132 -0.64 12.88 -5.21
C VAL A 132 -1.53 14.10 -5.37
N VAL A 133 -0.92 15.25 -5.59
CA VAL A 133 -1.58 16.49 -6.02
C VAL A 133 -1.36 16.60 -7.54
N PRO A 134 -2.37 16.26 -8.36
CA PRO A 134 -2.21 16.27 -9.81
C PRO A 134 -2.36 17.68 -10.39
N ASP A 135 -2.08 17.81 -11.68
CA ASP A 135 -2.50 18.91 -12.54
C ASP A 135 -1.97 20.29 -12.13
N LEU A 136 -0.78 20.35 -11.53
CA LEU A 136 -0.11 21.62 -11.26
C LEU A 136 0.51 22.17 -12.54
N ALA A 137 0.36 23.48 -12.75
CA ALA A 137 1.15 24.22 -13.72
C ALA A 137 2.62 24.23 -13.28
N GLU A 138 3.55 24.22 -14.25
CA GLU A 138 4.99 24.13 -13.99
C GLU A 138 5.49 25.23 -13.04
N ASP A 139 4.98 26.45 -13.18
CA ASP A 139 5.32 27.60 -12.36
C ASP A 139 4.75 27.57 -10.93
N ALA A 140 3.76 26.70 -10.66
CA ALA A 140 3.14 26.52 -9.35
C ALA A 140 3.74 25.36 -8.53
N VAL A 141 4.57 24.51 -9.16
CA VAL A 141 5.09 23.28 -8.54
C VAL A 141 5.93 23.58 -7.30
N ASP A 142 6.89 24.49 -7.41
CA ASP A 142 7.81 24.80 -6.32
C ASP A 142 7.09 25.41 -5.12
N ASP A 143 6.15 26.33 -5.35
CA ASP A 143 5.35 26.96 -4.30
C ASP A 143 4.46 25.93 -3.58
N ALA A 144 3.82 25.03 -4.34
CA ALA A 144 3.02 23.95 -3.77
C ALA A 144 3.88 22.97 -2.95
N ALA A 145 5.06 22.60 -3.46
CA ALA A 145 6.01 21.72 -2.78
C ALA A 145 6.50 22.34 -1.47
N VAL A 146 6.87 23.64 -1.47
CA VAL A 146 7.28 24.37 -0.27
C VAL A 146 6.14 24.44 0.75
N ALA A 147 4.91 24.73 0.31
CA ALA A 147 3.75 24.80 1.20
C ALA A 147 3.48 23.44 1.87
N LEU A 148 3.48 22.36 1.10
CA LEU A 148 3.28 20.99 1.62
C LEU A 148 4.42 20.58 2.55
N HIS A 149 5.67 20.87 2.17
CA HIS A 149 6.84 20.52 2.98
C HIS A 149 6.82 21.18 4.36
N ARG A 150 6.39 22.45 4.45
CA ARG A 150 6.22 23.17 5.73
C ARG A 150 5.22 22.53 6.69
N THR A 151 4.32 21.68 6.18
CA THR A 151 3.38 20.90 7.00
C THR A 151 3.93 19.54 7.44
N GLY A 152 5.20 19.25 7.13
CA GLY A 152 5.84 17.97 7.47
C GLY A 152 5.68 16.87 6.42
N MET A 153 5.11 17.18 5.24
CA MET A 153 5.13 16.24 4.13
C MET A 153 6.53 16.15 3.51
N VAL A 154 6.82 14.99 2.91
CA VAL A 154 8.16 14.60 2.51
C VAL A 154 8.24 14.36 1.01
N PHE A 155 9.22 14.97 0.35
CA PHE A 155 9.52 14.77 -1.07
C PHE A 155 10.87 14.08 -1.32
N ASP A 156 11.68 13.88 -0.26
CA ASP A 156 12.97 13.20 -0.33
C ASP A 156 12.80 11.67 -0.26
N ALA A 157 13.28 10.98 -1.30
CA ALA A 157 13.23 9.52 -1.39
C ALA A 157 14.08 8.83 -0.30
N GLU A 158 15.12 9.51 0.17
CA GLU A 158 16.02 9.00 1.22
C GLU A 158 15.54 9.32 2.64
N SER A 159 14.43 10.02 2.79
CA SER A 159 13.83 10.29 4.09
C SER A 159 13.52 8.98 4.85
N PRO A 160 13.74 8.92 6.17
CA PRO A 160 13.32 7.80 7.00
C PRO A 160 11.84 7.41 6.83
N TRP A 161 10.98 8.39 6.51
CA TRP A 161 9.54 8.18 6.33
C TRP A 161 9.15 7.35 5.10
N THR A 162 10.07 7.15 4.14
CA THR A 162 9.87 6.20 3.03
C THR A 162 10.10 4.75 3.46
N ARG A 163 10.86 4.53 4.54
CA ARG A 163 11.31 3.21 5.03
C ARG A 163 10.65 2.78 6.35
N VAL A 164 10.14 3.73 7.14
CA VAL A 164 9.47 3.48 8.43
C VAL A 164 7.97 3.49 8.25
N THR A 165 7.33 2.44 8.74
CA THR A 165 5.87 2.27 8.72
C THR A 165 5.38 1.88 10.10
N ALA A 166 4.11 2.14 10.40
CA ALA A 166 3.50 1.71 11.64
C ALA A 166 2.03 1.36 11.43
N CYS A 167 1.51 0.44 12.24
CA CYS A 167 0.07 0.24 12.33
C CYS A 167 -0.58 1.42 13.09
N ALA A 168 -1.90 1.32 13.36
CA ALA A 168 -2.62 2.38 14.06
C ALA A 168 -2.08 2.66 15.48
N GLY A 169 -1.56 1.63 16.17
CA GLY A 169 -1.07 1.76 17.54
C GLY A 169 -2.15 2.15 18.55
N GLN A 170 -1.74 2.42 19.79
CA GLN A 170 -2.55 3.25 20.70
C GLN A 170 -2.47 4.72 20.26
N PRO A 171 -3.48 5.54 20.56
CA PRO A 171 -4.81 5.17 21.05
C PRO A 171 -5.74 4.62 19.96
N GLY A 172 -5.31 4.56 18.69
CA GLY A 172 -6.17 4.23 17.55
C GLY A 172 -6.64 2.76 17.45
N CYS A 173 -6.08 1.86 18.28
CA CYS A 173 -6.42 0.44 18.29
C CYS A 173 -6.40 -0.10 19.73
N ALA A 174 -7.55 -0.53 20.23
CA ALA A 174 -7.70 -1.11 21.57
C ALA A 174 -6.90 -2.41 21.78
N LYS A 175 -6.46 -3.07 20.70
CA LYS A 175 -5.63 -4.29 20.77
C LYS A 175 -4.14 -4.01 20.80
N SER A 176 -3.75 -2.74 20.67
CA SER A 176 -2.35 -2.32 20.68
C SER A 176 -1.83 -2.27 22.11
N LEU A 177 -0.58 -2.71 22.30
CA LEU A 177 0.12 -2.69 23.58
C LEU A 177 0.98 -1.44 23.76
N ALA A 178 1.15 -0.61 22.73
CA ALA A 178 1.93 0.63 22.76
C ALA A 178 1.42 1.67 21.75
N ASP A 179 1.82 2.94 21.94
CA ASP A 179 1.71 3.99 20.93
C ASP A 179 2.88 3.90 19.94
N VAL A 180 2.80 2.91 19.06
CA VAL A 180 3.87 2.62 18.10
C VAL A 180 4.14 3.76 17.11
N ARG A 181 3.19 4.68 16.93
CA ARG A 181 3.35 5.83 16.03
C ARG A 181 4.15 6.92 16.71
N ALA A 182 3.86 7.22 17.98
CA ALA A 182 4.67 8.15 18.78
C ALA A 182 6.10 7.64 18.92
N ASP A 183 6.27 6.35 19.24
CA ASP A 183 7.59 5.75 19.41
C ASP A 183 8.41 5.76 18.11
N ALA A 184 7.82 5.39 16.97
CA ALA A 184 8.47 5.46 15.68
C ALA A 184 8.86 6.89 15.30
N ALA A 185 7.99 7.87 15.58
CA ALA A 185 8.27 9.28 15.30
C ALA A 185 9.41 9.83 16.17
N ALA A 186 9.44 9.50 17.46
CA ALA A 186 10.53 9.87 18.36
C ALA A 186 11.87 9.27 17.89
N ALA A 187 11.86 8.01 17.44
CA ALA A 187 13.05 7.34 16.96
C ALA A 187 13.57 7.93 15.62
N VAL A 188 12.68 8.30 14.70
CA VAL A 188 13.05 9.06 13.49
C VAL A 188 13.61 10.44 13.86
N ALA A 189 12.96 11.18 14.76
CA ALA A 189 13.38 12.52 15.16
C ALA A 189 14.75 12.56 15.85
N THR A 190 15.11 11.48 16.57
CA THR A 190 16.42 11.31 17.23
C THR A 190 17.48 10.71 16.31
N GLY A 191 17.16 10.43 15.04
CA GLY A 191 18.10 9.87 14.06
C GLY A 191 18.47 8.41 14.32
N THR A 192 17.67 7.68 15.12
CA THR A 192 17.91 6.25 15.43
C THR A 192 17.25 5.30 14.42
N LEU A 193 16.40 5.83 13.53
CA LEU A 193 15.80 5.09 12.42
C LEU A 193 16.08 5.74 11.06
N PRO A 194 16.14 4.94 9.99
CA PRO A 194 16.11 3.47 9.98
C PRO A 194 17.45 2.85 10.41
N VAL A 195 17.41 1.75 11.17
CA VAL A 195 18.61 0.98 11.54
C VAL A 195 19.17 0.32 10.27
N ASP A 196 20.45 0.54 9.99
CA ASP A 196 21.17 0.01 8.82
C ASP A 196 20.48 0.30 7.46
N GLY A 197 19.67 1.36 7.38
CA GLY A 197 18.90 1.67 6.16
C GLY A 197 17.75 0.70 5.86
N ALA A 198 17.47 -0.25 6.76
CA ALA A 198 16.45 -1.27 6.59
C ALA A 198 15.03 -0.71 6.71
N ARG A 199 14.10 -1.24 5.92
CA ARG A 199 12.67 -0.97 6.08
C ARG A 199 12.19 -1.57 7.40
N GLN A 200 11.40 -0.80 8.14
CA GLN A 200 10.90 -1.19 9.45
C GLN A 200 9.40 -0.99 9.57
N HIS A 201 8.73 -1.96 10.20
CA HIS A 201 7.31 -1.89 10.52
C HIS A 201 7.07 -1.99 12.02
N TRP A 202 6.55 -0.91 12.59
CA TRP A 202 6.20 -0.80 13.99
C TRP A 202 4.77 -1.27 14.22
N ALA A 203 4.62 -2.40 14.92
CA ALA A 203 3.37 -3.08 15.13
C ALA A 203 2.99 -3.10 16.60
N GLY A 204 1.80 -2.58 16.91
CA GLY A 204 1.27 -2.53 18.28
C GLY A 204 0.88 -3.89 18.88
N CYS A 205 0.78 -4.95 18.08
CA CYS A 205 0.55 -6.31 18.52
C CYS A 205 0.94 -7.31 17.44
N GLU A 206 0.85 -8.61 17.75
CA GLU A 206 1.23 -9.72 16.86
C GLU A 206 0.46 -9.77 15.53
N ARG A 207 -0.64 -9.01 15.36
CA ARG A 207 -1.37 -8.94 14.08
C ARG A 207 -0.61 -8.21 12.98
N ARG A 208 0.34 -7.33 13.32
CA ARG A 208 1.18 -6.56 12.36
C ARG A 208 0.38 -5.92 11.23
N CYS A 209 -0.73 -5.26 11.58
CA CYS A 209 -1.65 -4.66 10.61
C CYS A 209 -0.92 -3.64 9.72
N GLY A 210 -1.07 -3.78 8.41
CA GLY A 210 -0.44 -2.86 7.45
C GLY A 210 1.06 -3.09 7.23
N ARG A 211 1.62 -4.22 7.71
CA ARG A 211 2.99 -4.62 7.39
C ARG A 211 3.18 -4.67 5.87
N PRO A 212 4.16 -3.94 5.30
CA PRO A 212 4.46 -4.02 3.88
C PRO A 212 4.90 -5.42 3.45
N GLN A 213 4.77 -5.71 2.16
CA GLN A 213 5.30 -6.92 1.54
C GLN A 213 6.84 -6.86 1.41
N GLY A 214 7.46 -8.02 1.25
CA GLY A 214 8.91 -8.16 1.08
C GLY A 214 9.70 -8.03 2.39
N GLU A 215 11.00 -7.79 2.25
CA GLU A 215 11.93 -7.66 3.37
C GLU A 215 11.62 -6.40 4.20
N VAL A 216 11.23 -6.63 5.46
CA VAL A 216 10.89 -5.61 6.45
C VAL A 216 11.25 -6.17 7.82
N VAL A 217 11.98 -5.39 8.62
CA VAL A 217 12.23 -5.69 10.03
C VAL A 217 10.98 -5.32 10.83
N ASP A 218 10.44 -6.28 11.56
CA ASP A 218 9.27 -6.10 12.42
C ASP A 218 9.70 -5.64 13.81
N VAL A 219 9.09 -4.55 14.29
CA VAL A 219 9.25 -3.99 15.63
C VAL A 219 7.91 -4.13 16.34
N VAL A 220 7.74 -5.21 17.11
CA VAL A 220 6.44 -5.63 17.66
C VAL A 220 6.37 -5.34 19.14
N ALA A 221 5.36 -4.57 19.57
CA ALA A 221 5.15 -4.26 20.97
C ALA A 221 4.80 -5.52 21.78
N THR A 222 5.40 -5.67 22.96
CA THR A 222 5.20 -6.80 23.88
C THR A 222 4.49 -6.40 25.18
N GLY A 223 4.15 -5.12 25.34
CA GLY A 223 3.58 -4.53 26.56
C GLY A 223 4.61 -4.04 27.57
N THR A 224 5.86 -4.49 27.49
CA THR A 224 7.00 -4.01 28.30
C THR A 224 8.13 -3.41 27.46
N GLY A 225 7.96 -3.37 26.13
CA GLY A 225 8.95 -2.92 25.16
C GLY A 225 8.63 -3.46 23.78
N TYR A 226 9.68 -3.70 22.99
CA TYR A 226 9.59 -4.16 21.61
C TYR A 226 10.46 -5.39 21.36
N ARG A 227 9.92 -6.34 20.59
CA ARG A 227 10.67 -7.42 19.96
C ARG A 227 11.03 -6.98 18.55
N VAL A 228 12.32 -7.04 18.21
CA VAL A 228 12.83 -6.68 16.88
C VAL A 228 13.32 -7.94 16.17
N GLY A 229 12.89 -8.15 14.94
CA GLY A 229 13.35 -9.29 14.15
C GLY A 229 12.91 -9.25 12.70
N LYS A 230 13.60 -10.04 11.86
CA LYS A 230 13.12 -10.37 10.52
C LYS A 230 12.10 -11.51 10.67
N SER A 231 10.98 -11.43 9.93
CA SER A 231 10.05 -12.55 9.78
C SER A 231 10.67 -13.66 8.96
#